data_AF-A0A1F4JXA7-F1
#
_entry.id   AF-A0A1F4JXA7-F1
#
_cell.length_a   1.000
_cell.length_b   1.000
_cell.length_c   1.000
_cell.angle_alpha   90.00
_cell.angle_beta   90.00
_cell.angle_gamma   90.00
#
_symmetry.space_group_name_H-M   'P 1'
#
loop_
_entity.id
_entity.type
_entity.pdbx_description
1 polymer ?
#
loop_
_entity_poly.entity_id
_entity_poly.type
_entity_poly.pdbx_seq_one_letter_code
_entity_poly.pdbx_strand_id
1 'polypeptide(L)' 'METSAEMIEFLVGAVGANSSEYDRQIFERALRELVRIAQAEKVAALEQDFITAERAASQNYRPLS' A
#
# COMPACT_ATOMS: atom_id res chain seq x y z
N MET A 1 9.21 -8.13 -0.08
CA MET A 1 9.15 -6.79 0.54
C MET A 1 10.23 -5.83 0.01
N GLU A 2 11.18 -6.29 -0.81
CA GLU A 2 12.34 -5.50 -1.23
C GLU A 2 12.03 -4.41 -2.29
N THR A 3 11.03 -4.63 -3.14
CA THR A 3 10.77 -3.77 -4.32
C THR A 3 10.38 -2.33 -3.95
N SER A 4 9.65 -2.14 -2.84
CA SER A 4 9.25 -0.80 -2.39
C SER A 4 10.40 -0.02 -1.76
N ALA A 5 11.36 -0.69 -1.12
CA ALA A 5 12.52 -0.02 -0.53
C ALA A 5 13.48 0.48 -1.62
N GLU A 6 13.76 -0.35 -2.62
CA GLU A 6 14.57 0.00 -3.79
C GLU A 6 13.96 1.17 -4.57
N MET A 7 12.63 1.20 -4.71
CA MET A 7 11.93 2.32 -5.34
C MET A 7 12.06 3.63 -4.55
N ILE A 8 11.98 3.55 -3.22
CA ILE A 8 12.15 4.74 -2.36
C ILE A 8 13.58 5.28 -2.49
N GLU A 9 14.58 4.41 -2.42
CA GLU A 9 15.99 4.80 -2.59
C GLU A 9 16.24 5.43 -3.96
N PHE A 10 15.68 4.85 -5.02
CA PHE A 10 15.75 5.40 -6.37
C PHE A 10 15.13 6.81 -6.44
N LEU A 11 13.92 6.99 -5.89
CA LEU A 11 13.22 8.28 -5.92
C LEU A 11 13.95 9.34 -5.09
N VAL A 12 14.47 8.98 -3.91
CA VAL A 12 15.27 9.88 -3.08
C VAL A 12 16.57 10.28 -3.79
N GLY A 13 17.22 9.33 -4.48
CA GLY A 13 18.39 9.60 -5.32
C GLY A 13 18.09 10.54 -6.49
N ALA A 14 16.88 10.45 -7.07
CA ALA A 14 16.46 11.27 -8.21
C ALA A 14 16.17 12.74 -7.87
N VAL A 15 15.99 13.08 -6.59
CA VAL A 15 15.71 14.46 -6.10
C VAL A 15 16.88 15.42 -6.39
N GLY A 16 18.02 14.91 -6.89
CA GLY A 16 19.10 15.72 -7.45
C GLY A 16 19.99 16.34 -6.37
N ALA A 17 21.20 16.73 -6.76
CA ALA A 17 22.23 17.29 -5.86
C ALA A 17 21.85 18.66 -5.25
N ASN A 18 20.80 19.31 -5.76
CA ASN A 18 20.39 20.65 -5.36
C ASN A 18 19.47 20.68 -4.12
N SER A 19 18.93 19.54 -3.70
CA SER A 19 18.19 19.45 -2.44
C SER A 19 19.13 19.24 -1.27
N SER A 20 18.85 19.92 -0.16
CA SER A 20 19.62 19.73 1.06
C SER A 20 19.45 18.30 1.59
N GLU A 21 20.41 17.83 2.39
CA GLU A 21 20.29 16.54 3.07
C GLU A 21 19.03 16.47 3.93
N TYR A 22 18.65 17.59 4.55
CA TYR A 22 17.41 17.71 5.31
C TYR A 22 16.17 17.49 4.44
N ASP A 23 16.11 18.10 3.26
CA ASP A 23 14.98 17.92 2.33
C ASP A 23 14.88 16.47 1.84
N ARG A 24 16.02 15.82 1.58
CA ARG A 24 16.06 14.41 1.20
C ARG A 24 15.54 13.50 2.30
N GLN A 25 15.89 13.77 3.56
CA GLN A 25 15.37 12.99 4.70
C GLN A 25 13.87 13.18 4.89
N ILE A 26 13.36 14.41 4.73
CA ILE A 26 11.90 14.66 4.76
C ILE A 26 11.21 13.92 3.62
N PHE A 27 11.76 13.97 2.41
CA PHE A 27 11.21 13.31 1.24
C PHE A 27 11.20 11.78 1.41
N GLU A 28 12.30 11.19 1.89
CA GLU A 28 12.38 9.76 2.18
C GLU A 28 11.32 9.34 3.21
N ARG A 29 11.18 10.08 4.31
CA ARG A 29 10.15 9.80 5.33
C ARG A 29 8.75 9.88 4.75
N ALA A 30 8.46 10.89 3.93
CA ALA A 30 7.16 11.04 3.28
C ALA A 30 6.86 9.85 2.35
N LEU A 31 7.84 9.40 1.57
CA LEU A 31 7.68 8.23 0.69
C LEU A 31 7.45 6.95 1.48
N ARG A 32 8.20 6.71 2.55
CA ARG A 32 8.01 5.53 3.42
C ARG A 32 6.60 5.51 4.02
N GLU A 33 6.12 6.65 4.49
CA GLU A 33 4.78 6.76 5.07
C GLU A 33 3.69 6.56 4.02
N LEU A 34 3.87 7.10 2.81
CA LEU A 34 2.94 6.90 1.70
C LEU A 34 2.83 5.41 1.30
N VAL A 35 3.97 4.71 1.21
CA VAL A 35 3.97 3.26 0.95
C VAL A 35 3.25 2.50 2.06
N ARG A 36 3.48 2.86 3.33
CA ARG A 36 2.80 2.24 4.47
C ARG A 36 1.29 2.39 4.39
N ILE A 37 0.79 3.59 4.07
CA ILE A 37 -0.64 3.87 3.91
C ILE A 37 -1.21 3.08 2.73
N ALA A 38 -0.57 3.12 1.56
CA ALA A 38 -1.04 2.40 0.38
C ALA A 38 -1.11 0.87 0.61
N GLN A 39 -0.16 0.31 1.36
CA GLN A 39 -0.21 -1.10 1.75
C GLN A 39 -1.38 -1.39 2.69
N ALA A 40 -1.61 -0.54 3.69
CA ALA A 40 -2.75 -0.69 4.60
C ALA A 40 -4.09 -0.60 3.88
N GLU A 41 -4.25 0.36 2.97
CA GLU A 41 -5.45 0.50 2.13
C GLU A 41 -5.68 -0.73 1.25
N LYS A 42 -4.61 -1.29 0.67
CA LYS A 42 -4.71 -2.52 -0.13
C LYS A 42 -5.15 -3.72 0.71
N VAL A 43 -4.65 -3.86 1.94
CA VAL A 43 -5.09 -4.93 2.85
C VAL A 43 -6.57 -4.74 3.21
N ALA A 44 -6.98 -3.53 3.57
CA ALA A 44 -8.39 -3.25 3.89
C ALA A 44 -9.32 -3.53 2.70
N ALA A 45 -8.90 -3.22 1.47
CA ALA A 45 -9.66 -3.54 0.27
C ALA A 45 -9.81 -5.06 0.08
N LEU A 46 -8.72 -5.83 0.25
CA LEU A 46 -8.79 -7.30 0.17
C LEU A 46 -9.71 -7.90 1.23
N GLU A 47 -9.69 -7.38 2.46
CA GLU A 47 -10.60 -7.81 3.52
C GLU A 47 -12.06 -7.57 3.15
N GLN A 48 -12.38 -6.42 2.54
CA GLN A 48 -13.73 -6.14 2.04
C GLN A 48 -14.15 -7.06 0.90
N ASP A 49 -13.23 -7.38 -0.01
CA ASP A 49 -13.50 -8.33 -1.09
C ASP A 49 -13.82 -9.73 -0.54
N PHE A 50 -13.08 -10.20 0.47
CA PHE A 50 -13.36 -11.47 1.13
C PHE A 50 -14.73 -11.48 1.82
N ILE A 51 -15.07 -10.43 2.57
CA ILE A 51 -16.38 -10.31 3.22
C ILE A 51 -17.50 -10.31 2.18
N THR A 52 -17.30 -9.61 1.06
CA THR A 52 -18.28 -9.54 -0.03
C THR A 52 -18.46 -10.91 -0.69
N ALA A 53 -17.38 -11.62 -0.95
CA ALA A 53 -17.41 -12.97 -1.52
C ALA A 53 -18.09 -13.97 -0.57
N GLU A 54 -17.82 -13.91 0.73
CA GLU A 54 -18.45 -14.78 1.74
C GLU A 54 -19.97 -14.54 1.82
N ARG A 55 -20.40 -13.27 1.81
CA ARG A 55 -21.83 -12.92 1.78
C ARG A 55 -22.51 -13.43 0.52
N ALA A 56 -21.88 -13.29 -0.64
CA ALA A 56 -22.41 -13.79 -1.90
C ALA A 56 -22.53 -15.32 -1.91
N ALA A 57 -21.52 -16.03 -1.39
CA ALA A 57 -21.55 -17.48 -1.25
C ALA A 57 -22.67 -17.95 -0.32
N SER A 58 -22.88 -17.24 0.80
CA SER A 58 -23.91 -17.56 1.79
C SER A 58 -25.34 -17.32 1.27
N GLN A 59 -25.54 -16.30 0.43
CA GLN A 59 -26.85 -16.01 -0.18
C GLN A 59 -27.23 -17.01 -1.29
N ASN A 60 -26.24 -17.60 -1.98
CA ASN A 60 -26.47 -18.63 -2.99
C ASN A 60 -26.75 -20.02 -2.39
N TYR A 61 -26.50 -20.21 -1.09
CA TYR A 61 -26.91 -21.40 -0.36
C TYR A 61 -28.40 -21.32 -0.01
N ARG A 62 -29.27 -21.64 -0.98
CA ARG A 62 -30.69 -21.91 -0.72
C ARG A 62 -30.78 -23.36 -0.24
N PRO A 63 -31.07 -23.65 1.04
CA PRO A 63 -31.30 -25.02 1.45
C PRO A 63 -32.50 -25.55 0.66
N LEU A 64 -32.29 -26.65 -0.06
CA LEU A 64 -33.36 -27.39 -0.72
C LEU A 64 -34.24 -27.98 0.39
N SER A 65 -35.31 -27.27 0.72
CA SER A 65 -36.42 -27.75 1.57
C SER A 65 -37.65 -27.94 0.72
#